data_AF-A0A1A3E8V2-F1
#
_entry.id   AF-A0A1A3E8V2-F1
#
_cell.length_a   1.000
_cell.length_b   1.000
_cell.length_c   1.000
_cell.angle_alpha   90.00
_cell.angle_beta   90.00
_cell.angle_gamma   90.00
#
_symmetry.space_group_name_H-M   'P 1'
#
loop_
_entity.id
_entity.type
_entity.pdbx_description
1 polymer ?
#
loop_
_entity_poly.entity_id
_entity_poly.type
_entity_poly.pdbx_seq_one_letter_code
_entity_poly.pdbx_strand_id
1 'polypeptide(L)'
;MKQAHLAELQVGRLGLGAMGMSVAYAGAGTDEGESIRTIHRAIDLGVTLIDTAEVYGPYVNEELLARALRGRRDQVVLATKFGLISHTGRDGLDSSPANIRVAVDGSLQRLATDHIDLYYQHRLDRQTPIEDTIGALAELVAAGKIRYIGLSEVGVDTIRRAHAVHPITAVQSEYSLWTRDQEDAILPALRELGIGFVAYSPLGRGFLTGAIRSPQELPDSDYRKTNPRFFDDNFEHNLRCADEVRDIGADVGATAAQVALAWLLAKGPDIVPIPGTKRVARLEENVGADALELTADQLDRLNRLTPPVGGHHAEAQMAWIDR
;
A
#
# COMPACT_ATOMS: atom_id res chain seq x y z
N MET A 1 3.88 -12.38 14.82
CA MET A 1 4.14 -11.01 14.34
C MET A 1 3.76 -9.99 15.41
N LYS A 2 4.55 -8.94 15.64
CA LYS A 2 4.15 -7.80 16.50
C LYS A 2 2.91 -7.08 15.91
N GLN A 3 2.07 -6.50 16.75
CA GLN A 3 0.86 -5.79 16.29
C GLN A 3 1.13 -4.29 16.06
N ALA A 4 0.34 -3.69 15.18
CA ALA A 4 0.24 -2.26 14.89
C ALA A 4 -1.21 -1.80 15.02
N HIS A 5 -1.40 -0.48 15.09
CA HIS A 5 -2.69 0.15 15.32
C HIS A 5 -2.97 1.18 14.23
N LEU A 6 -4.03 0.97 13.46
CA LEU A 6 -4.59 1.96 12.55
C LEU A 6 -5.83 2.56 13.23
N ALA A 7 -5.64 3.59 14.03
CA ALA A 7 -6.63 4.02 15.02
C ALA A 7 -7.06 2.85 15.93
N GLU A 8 -8.34 2.52 15.98
CA GLU A 8 -8.88 1.39 16.77
C GLU A 8 -8.66 0.02 16.09
N LEU A 9 -8.31 -0.01 14.81
CA LEU A 9 -8.12 -1.23 14.03
C LEU A 9 -6.73 -1.85 14.31
N GLN A 10 -6.72 -3.00 14.96
CA GLN A 10 -5.49 -3.76 15.20
C GLN A 10 -5.15 -4.67 14.02
N VAL A 11 -3.89 -4.62 13.58
CA VAL A 11 -3.35 -5.47 12.50
C VAL A 11 -1.93 -5.96 12.83
N GLY A 12 -1.46 -7.00 12.15
CA GLY A 12 -0.04 -7.31 12.11
C GLY A 12 0.74 -6.11 11.55
N ARG A 13 1.90 -5.81 12.14
CA ARG A 13 2.67 -4.60 11.75
C ARG A 13 3.27 -4.63 10.34
N LEU A 14 3.16 -5.76 9.65
CA LEU A 14 3.38 -5.89 8.21
C LEU A 14 2.09 -6.42 7.57
N GLY A 15 1.64 -5.75 6.51
CA GLY A 15 0.56 -6.24 5.66
C GLY A 15 1.06 -6.85 4.35
N LEU A 16 0.13 -7.28 3.50
CA LEU A 16 0.40 -7.81 2.16
C LEU A 16 -0.34 -6.99 1.11
N GLY A 17 0.40 -6.36 0.20
CA GLY A 17 -0.18 -5.72 -0.99
C GLY A 17 -0.41 -6.75 -2.11
N ALA A 18 -1.66 -6.97 -2.51
CA ALA A 18 -2.02 -8.03 -3.45
C ALA A 18 -1.95 -7.61 -4.93
N MET A 19 -1.70 -6.33 -5.24
CA MET A 19 -1.68 -5.79 -6.62
C MET A 19 -0.86 -6.64 -7.60
N GLY A 20 0.37 -7.01 -7.22
CA GLY A 20 1.30 -7.75 -8.09
C GLY A 20 0.87 -9.19 -8.41
N MET A 21 -0.20 -9.68 -7.79
CA MET A 21 -0.77 -11.00 -8.09
C MET A 21 -1.63 -10.98 -9.35
N SER A 22 -2.21 -9.83 -9.74
CA SER A 22 -3.07 -9.71 -10.93
C SER A 22 -2.67 -8.61 -11.92
N VAL A 23 -1.91 -7.58 -11.52
CA VAL A 23 -1.54 -6.47 -12.41
C VAL A 23 -0.16 -5.86 -12.10
N ALA A 24 0.23 -4.87 -12.91
CA ALA A 24 1.38 -3.97 -12.82
C ALA A 24 2.76 -4.56 -13.08
N TYR A 25 3.08 -5.74 -12.55
CA TYR A 25 4.41 -6.34 -12.75
C TYR A 25 4.38 -7.48 -13.76
N ALA A 26 5.53 -7.71 -14.42
CA ALA A 26 5.68 -8.80 -15.36
C ALA A 26 5.30 -10.16 -14.74
N GLY A 27 4.45 -10.90 -15.46
CA GLY A 27 3.91 -12.18 -15.03
C GLY A 27 2.76 -12.09 -14.00
N ALA A 28 2.23 -10.91 -13.68
CA ALA A 28 1.01 -10.85 -12.88
C ALA A 28 -0.14 -11.65 -13.55
N GLY A 29 -0.96 -12.34 -12.77
CA GLY A 29 -2.04 -13.18 -13.27
C GLY A 29 -1.63 -14.53 -13.88
N THR A 30 -0.33 -14.89 -13.91
CA THR A 30 0.12 -16.13 -14.59
C THR A 30 0.19 -17.37 -13.70
N ASP A 31 0.15 -17.22 -12.37
CA ASP A 31 0.18 -18.34 -11.42
C ASP A 31 -0.69 -18.04 -10.21
N GLU A 32 -1.98 -18.36 -10.35
CA GLU A 32 -2.96 -18.24 -9.27
C GLU A 32 -2.61 -19.15 -8.08
N GLY A 33 -2.09 -20.35 -8.33
CA GLY A 33 -1.76 -21.31 -7.28
C GLY A 33 -0.67 -20.80 -6.34
N GLU A 34 0.40 -20.21 -6.88
CA GLU A 34 1.45 -19.58 -6.08
C GLU A 34 0.95 -18.34 -5.33
N SER A 35 0.04 -17.57 -5.92
CA SER A 35 -0.58 -16.41 -5.26
C SER A 35 -1.41 -16.85 -4.05
N ILE A 36 -2.24 -17.90 -4.19
CA ILE A 36 -3.00 -18.48 -3.08
C ILE A 36 -2.08 -19.03 -1.99
N ARG A 37 -1.03 -19.78 -2.35
CA ARG A 37 -0.03 -20.28 -1.38
C ARG A 37 0.64 -19.14 -0.63
N THR A 38 0.96 -18.04 -1.32
CA THR A 38 1.54 -16.84 -0.71
C THR A 38 0.57 -16.23 0.30
N ILE A 39 -0.71 -16.08 -0.03
CA ILE A 39 -1.73 -15.55 0.89
C ILE A 39 -1.88 -16.44 2.12
N HIS A 40 -1.97 -17.76 1.94
CA HIS A 40 -2.06 -18.71 3.06
C HIS A 40 -0.84 -18.62 3.96
N ARG A 41 0.36 -18.56 3.37
CA ARG A 41 1.59 -18.41 4.14
C ARG A 41 1.63 -17.08 4.90
N ALA A 42 1.08 -16.01 4.34
CA ALA A 42 1.05 -14.71 5.02
C ALA A 42 0.23 -14.79 6.32
N ILE A 43 -0.95 -15.40 6.22
CA ILE A 43 -1.83 -15.67 7.37
C ILE A 43 -1.12 -16.55 8.39
N ASP A 44 -0.49 -17.64 7.96
CA ASP A 44 0.23 -18.58 8.84
C ASP A 44 1.42 -17.89 9.57
N LEU A 45 1.97 -16.82 9.01
CA LEU A 45 3.05 -16.02 9.60
C LEU A 45 2.54 -14.84 10.48
N GLY A 46 1.22 -14.66 10.57
CA GLY A 46 0.59 -13.63 11.39
C GLY A 46 0.41 -12.29 10.68
N VAL A 47 0.51 -12.23 9.35
CA VAL A 47 0.04 -11.09 8.56
C VAL A 47 -1.48 -11.11 8.58
N THR A 48 -2.10 -10.00 9.03
CA THR A 48 -3.56 -9.89 9.06
C THR A 48 -4.10 -8.88 8.07
N LEU A 49 -3.38 -7.80 7.74
CA LEU A 49 -3.82 -6.83 6.73
C LEU A 49 -3.51 -7.34 5.32
N ILE A 50 -4.56 -7.59 4.52
CA ILE A 50 -4.45 -7.91 3.09
C ILE A 50 -5.11 -6.78 2.30
N ASP A 51 -4.32 -6.12 1.45
CA ASP A 51 -4.73 -4.94 0.69
C ASP A 51 -4.90 -5.26 -0.80
N THR A 52 -6.08 -4.96 -1.33
CA THR A 52 -6.45 -5.09 -2.76
C THR A 52 -7.17 -3.83 -3.25
N ALA A 53 -7.70 -3.84 -4.47
CA ALA A 53 -8.56 -2.79 -5.03
C ALA A 53 -9.36 -3.35 -6.22
N GLU A 54 -10.55 -2.80 -6.49
CA GLU A 54 -11.38 -3.22 -7.63
C GLU A 54 -10.68 -3.02 -8.99
N VAL A 55 -9.71 -2.10 -9.08
CA VAL A 55 -8.99 -1.82 -10.33
C VAL A 55 -7.89 -2.84 -10.64
N TYR A 56 -7.53 -3.73 -9.70
CA TYR A 56 -6.38 -4.61 -9.88
C TYR A 56 -6.69 -5.78 -10.82
N GLY A 57 -6.25 -5.64 -12.08
CA GLY A 57 -6.55 -6.60 -13.14
C GLY A 57 -7.98 -6.46 -13.68
N PRO A 58 -8.58 -5.28 -13.51
CA PRO A 58 -9.89 -5.02 -12.88
C PRO A 58 -10.67 -6.23 -12.39
N TYR A 59 -11.14 -6.17 -11.15
CA TYR A 59 -12.04 -7.14 -10.50
C TYR A 59 -11.40 -8.49 -10.17
N VAL A 60 -10.43 -8.94 -10.98
CA VAL A 60 -9.79 -10.25 -10.86
C VAL A 60 -9.06 -10.45 -9.53
N ASN A 61 -8.43 -9.41 -8.97
CA ASN A 61 -7.71 -9.57 -7.69
C ASN A 61 -8.66 -9.85 -6.51
N GLU A 62 -9.83 -9.22 -6.50
CA GLU A 62 -10.84 -9.46 -5.47
C GLU A 62 -11.39 -10.89 -5.57
N GLU A 63 -11.65 -11.38 -6.79
CA GLU A 63 -12.07 -12.76 -6.99
C GLU A 63 -10.99 -13.78 -6.58
N LEU A 64 -9.72 -13.47 -6.83
CA LEU A 64 -8.58 -14.26 -6.36
C LEU A 64 -8.56 -14.32 -4.82
N LEU A 65 -8.75 -13.20 -4.14
CA LEU A 65 -8.80 -13.16 -2.68
C LEU A 65 -10.00 -13.94 -2.13
N ALA A 66 -11.17 -13.90 -2.78
CA ALA A 66 -12.32 -14.71 -2.38
C ALA A 66 -12.00 -16.21 -2.37
N ARG A 67 -11.28 -16.69 -3.40
CA ARG A 67 -10.82 -18.09 -3.48
C ARG A 67 -9.78 -18.38 -2.40
N ALA A 68 -8.80 -17.50 -2.21
CA ALA A 68 -7.73 -17.68 -1.24
C ALA A 68 -8.23 -17.68 0.21
N LEU A 69 -9.24 -16.86 0.53
CA LEU A 69 -9.73 -16.64 1.90
C LEU A 69 -10.90 -17.54 2.30
N ARG A 70 -11.33 -18.47 1.44
CA ARG A 70 -12.38 -19.44 1.77
C ARG A 70 -11.99 -20.23 3.04
N GLY A 71 -12.81 -20.10 4.08
CA GLY A 71 -12.57 -20.73 5.40
C GLY A 71 -11.52 -20.04 6.27
N ARG A 72 -10.97 -18.89 5.84
CA ARG A 72 -9.99 -18.09 6.58
C ARG A 72 -10.32 -16.59 6.67
N ARG A 73 -11.52 -16.18 6.23
CA ARG A 73 -11.96 -14.78 6.18
C ARG A 73 -11.81 -14.03 7.51
N ASP A 74 -12.10 -14.68 8.63
CA ASP A 74 -12.05 -14.06 9.97
C ASP A 74 -10.63 -13.91 10.52
N GLN A 75 -9.61 -14.45 9.83
CA GLN A 75 -8.20 -14.34 10.22
C GLN A 75 -7.53 -13.09 9.65
N VAL A 76 -8.23 -12.33 8.80
CA VAL A 76 -7.67 -11.19 8.07
C VAL A 76 -8.53 -9.95 8.22
N VAL A 77 -7.84 -8.82 8.21
CA VAL A 77 -8.39 -7.49 7.94
C VAL A 77 -8.27 -7.28 6.43
N LEU A 78 -9.41 -7.40 5.74
CA LEU A 78 -9.48 -7.28 4.29
C LEU A 78 -9.75 -5.84 3.89
N ALA A 79 -8.77 -5.24 3.19
CA ALA A 79 -8.85 -3.89 2.68
C ALA A 79 -9.04 -3.89 1.15
N THR A 80 -10.00 -3.11 0.65
CA THR A 80 -10.18 -2.83 -0.78
C THR A 80 -10.52 -1.36 -1.02
N LYS A 81 -10.57 -0.94 -2.29
CA LYS A 81 -10.65 0.48 -2.68
C LYS A 81 -11.57 0.68 -3.88
N PHE A 82 -12.14 1.89 -3.95
CA PHE A 82 -13.00 2.32 -5.05
C PHE A 82 -12.56 3.64 -5.69
N GLY A 83 -13.22 4.01 -6.79
CA GLY A 83 -13.23 5.38 -7.31
C GLY A 83 -12.28 5.63 -8.49
N LEU A 84 -11.43 4.65 -8.82
CA LEU A 84 -10.71 4.62 -10.11
C LEU A 84 -11.56 4.02 -11.25
N ILE A 85 -12.63 3.31 -10.91
CA ILE A 85 -13.62 2.80 -11.85
C ILE A 85 -14.93 3.53 -11.60
N SER A 86 -15.51 4.05 -12.67
CA SER A 86 -16.85 4.62 -12.68
C SER A 86 -17.88 3.57 -13.10
N HIS A 87 -18.83 3.32 -12.22
CA HIS A 87 -20.01 2.47 -12.44
C HIS A 87 -21.25 3.31 -12.81
N THR A 88 -21.11 4.63 -12.87
CA THR A 88 -22.17 5.57 -13.26
C THR A 88 -22.07 6.00 -14.72
N GLY A 89 -20.97 5.66 -15.40
CA GLY A 89 -20.65 6.13 -16.74
C GLY A 89 -19.96 7.50 -16.78
N ARG A 90 -19.63 8.09 -15.62
CA ARG A 90 -18.75 9.27 -15.54
C ARG A 90 -17.35 8.93 -16.08
N ASP A 91 -16.77 9.84 -16.86
CA ASP A 91 -15.38 9.74 -17.30
C ASP A 91 -14.40 10.08 -16.16
N GLY A 92 -13.39 9.22 -15.97
CA GLY A 92 -12.32 9.44 -15.00
C GLY A 92 -12.67 8.96 -13.58
N LEU A 93 -12.17 9.70 -12.58
CA LEU A 93 -12.40 9.38 -11.17
C LEU A 93 -13.87 9.59 -10.81
N ASP A 94 -14.43 8.69 -10.01
CA ASP A 94 -15.81 8.80 -9.53
C ASP A 94 -15.90 8.40 -8.06
N SER A 95 -15.87 9.40 -7.18
CA SER A 95 -16.15 9.20 -5.75
C SER A 95 -17.56 9.62 -5.38
N SER A 96 -18.48 9.73 -6.34
CA SER A 96 -19.85 10.13 -6.06
C SER A 96 -20.58 9.09 -5.18
N PRO A 97 -21.51 9.52 -4.32
CA PRO A 97 -22.34 8.61 -3.53
C PRO A 97 -23.08 7.55 -4.36
N ALA A 98 -23.42 7.86 -5.63
CA ALA A 98 -24.03 6.90 -6.54
C ALA A 98 -23.05 5.79 -6.93
N ASN A 99 -21.81 6.16 -7.29
CA ASN A 99 -20.77 5.19 -7.63
C ASN A 99 -20.38 4.31 -6.45
N ILE A 100 -20.19 4.91 -5.27
CA ILE A 100 -19.78 4.22 -4.04
C ILE A 100 -20.71 3.05 -3.72
N ARG A 101 -22.03 3.23 -3.85
CA ARG A 101 -23.03 2.19 -3.58
C ARG A 101 -22.92 1.01 -4.54
N VAL A 102 -22.66 1.25 -5.81
CA VAL A 102 -22.47 0.17 -6.81
C VAL A 102 -21.11 -0.51 -6.61
N ALA A 103 -20.06 0.27 -6.36
CA ALA A 103 -18.70 -0.23 -6.18
C ALA A 103 -18.60 -1.16 -4.96
N VAL A 104 -19.20 -0.80 -3.82
CA VAL A 104 -19.15 -1.62 -2.61
C VAL A 104 -19.90 -2.94 -2.82
N ASP A 105 -21.07 -2.92 -3.45
CA ASP A 105 -21.86 -4.13 -3.70
C ASP A 105 -21.14 -5.07 -4.67
N GLY A 106 -20.53 -4.53 -5.72
CA GLY A 106 -19.67 -5.30 -6.62
C GLY A 106 -18.46 -5.91 -5.91
N SER A 107 -17.81 -5.14 -5.02
CA SER A 107 -16.64 -5.61 -4.26
C SER A 107 -17.02 -6.74 -3.30
N LEU A 108 -18.11 -6.59 -2.55
CA LEU A 108 -18.64 -7.63 -1.65
C LEU A 108 -18.98 -8.93 -2.40
N GLN A 109 -19.62 -8.80 -3.57
CA GLN A 109 -19.93 -9.95 -4.42
C GLN A 109 -18.66 -10.68 -4.89
N ARG A 110 -17.67 -9.95 -5.41
CA ARG A 110 -16.42 -10.54 -5.93
C ARG A 110 -15.55 -11.14 -4.84
N LEU A 111 -15.47 -10.48 -3.68
CA LEU A 111 -14.78 -10.97 -2.49
C LEU A 111 -15.53 -12.14 -1.80
N ALA A 112 -16.77 -12.41 -2.22
CA ALA A 112 -17.66 -13.42 -1.64
C ALA A 112 -17.79 -13.30 -0.11
N THR A 113 -17.98 -12.06 0.37
CA THR A 113 -18.10 -11.73 1.79
C THR A 113 -19.25 -10.73 1.99
N ASP A 114 -19.78 -10.67 3.20
CA ASP A 114 -20.86 -9.75 3.59
C ASP A 114 -20.34 -8.41 4.14
N HIS A 115 -19.04 -8.31 4.43
CA HIS A 115 -18.42 -7.08 4.92
C HIS A 115 -16.97 -6.90 4.45
N ILE A 116 -16.57 -5.64 4.26
CA ILE A 116 -15.18 -5.21 4.06
C ILE A 116 -14.66 -4.61 5.38
N ASP A 117 -13.46 -4.98 5.81
CA ASP A 117 -12.93 -4.42 7.06
C ASP A 117 -12.52 -2.96 6.87
N LEU A 118 -11.76 -2.63 5.83
CA LEU A 118 -11.29 -1.27 5.58
C LEU A 118 -11.49 -0.89 4.12
N TYR A 119 -12.30 0.14 3.86
CA TYR A 119 -12.65 0.56 2.50
C TYR A 119 -12.09 1.94 2.19
N TYR A 120 -11.29 2.03 1.13
CA TYR A 120 -10.58 3.24 0.76
C TYR A 120 -11.21 3.97 -0.42
N GLN A 121 -11.27 5.31 -0.33
CA GLN A 121 -11.21 6.14 -1.54
C GLN A 121 -9.79 6.01 -2.13
N HIS A 122 -9.66 5.46 -3.34
CA HIS A 122 -8.36 5.13 -3.90
C HIS A 122 -7.57 6.36 -4.38
N ARG A 123 -8.26 7.38 -4.89
CA ARG A 123 -7.69 8.69 -5.26
C ARG A 123 -8.71 9.77 -4.98
N LEU A 124 -8.24 10.97 -4.63
CA LEU A 124 -9.10 12.14 -4.46
C LEU A 124 -9.79 12.49 -5.78
N ASP A 125 -11.11 12.34 -5.83
CA ASP A 125 -11.94 12.89 -6.88
C ASP A 125 -12.25 14.36 -6.57
N ARG A 126 -11.59 15.29 -7.27
CA ARG A 126 -11.80 16.73 -7.08
C ARG A 126 -13.16 17.25 -7.57
N GLN A 127 -13.93 16.43 -8.29
CA GLN A 127 -15.27 16.79 -8.76
C GLN A 127 -16.37 16.42 -7.74
N THR A 128 -16.04 15.62 -6.72
CA THR A 128 -16.96 15.25 -5.65
C THR A 128 -16.44 15.83 -4.33
N PRO A 129 -17.21 16.65 -3.60
CA PRO A 129 -16.82 17.11 -2.27
C PRO A 129 -16.44 15.94 -1.37
N ILE A 130 -15.35 16.09 -0.60
CA ILE A 130 -14.88 15.02 0.29
C ILE A 130 -15.95 14.69 1.35
N GLU A 131 -16.73 15.67 1.79
CA GLU A 131 -17.82 15.49 2.74
C GLU A 131 -18.93 14.58 2.21
N ASP A 132 -19.27 14.69 0.92
CA ASP A 132 -20.26 13.81 0.27
C ASP A 132 -19.72 12.38 0.15
N THR A 133 -18.43 12.24 -0.16
CA THR A 133 -17.73 10.94 -0.23
C THR A 133 -17.74 10.25 1.14
N ILE A 134 -17.31 10.96 2.19
CA ILE A 134 -17.26 10.40 3.55
C ILE A 134 -18.67 10.16 4.11
N GLY A 135 -19.64 11.03 3.80
CA GLY A 135 -21.04 10.82 4.19
C GLY A 135 -21.60 9.52 3.63
N ALA A 136 -21.34 9.22 2.35
CA ALA A 136 -21.74 7.96 1.74
C ALA A 136 -21.03 6.75 2.38
N LEU A 137 -19.75 6.86 2.71
CA LEU A 137 -19.02 5.80 3.41
C LEU A 137 -19.53 5.57 4.84
N ALA A 138 -19.91 6.64 5.56
CA ALA A 138 -20.52 6.55 6.88
C ALA A 138 -21.87 5.83 6.84
N GLU A 139 -22.69 6.04 5.79
CA GLU A 139 -23.92 5.26 5.57
C GLU A 139 -23.61 3.76 5.42
N LEU A 140 -22.51 3.41 4.74
CA LEU A 140 -22.09 2.01 4.55
C LEU A 140 -21.56 1.39 5.85
N VAL A 141 -20.89 2.17 6.70
CA VAL A 141 -20.50 1.76 8.07
C VAL A 141 -21.75 1.46 8.88
N ALA A 142 -22.73 2.37 8.89
CA ALA A 142 -23.99 2.20 9.61
C ALA A 142 -24.79 0.98 9.11
N ALA A 143 -24.71 0.68 7.81
CA ALA A 143 -25.32 -0.51 7.20
C ALA A 143 -24.54 -1.82 7.44
N GLY A 144 -23.34 -1.75 8.04
CA GLY A 144 -22.49 -2.92 8.32
C GLY A 144 -21.79 -3.51 7.09
N LYS A 145 -21.87 -2.86 5.93
CA LYS A 145 -21.20 -3.31 4.69
C LYS A 145 -19.70 -3.09 4.72
N ILE A 146 -19.26 -2.04 5.40
CA ILE A 146 -17.84 -1.77 5.68
C ILE A 146 -17.67 -1.52 7.18
N ARG A 147 -16.49 -1.79 7.75
CA ARG A 147 -16.21 -1.51 9.18
C ARG A 147 -15.47 -0.19 9.38
N TYR A 148 -14.49 0.10 8.54
CA TYR A 148 -13.59 1.23 8.68
C TYR A 148 -13.40 1.99 7.35
N ILE A 149 -13.08 3.28 7.45
CA ILE A 149 -12.90 4.17 6.31
C ILE A 149 -11.42 4.52 6.16
N GLY A 150 -10.91 4.40 4.95
CA GLY A 150 -9.57 4.85 4.59
C GLY A 150 -9.56 5.85 3.44
N LEU A 151 -8.47 6.61 3.33
CA LEU A 151 -8.18 7.50 2.20
C LEU A 151 -6.81 7.17 1.62
N SER A 152 -6.58 7.47 0.34
CA SER A 152 -5.27 7.26 -0.28
C SER A 152 -4.84 8.47 -1.10
N GLU A 153 -3.55 8.83 -0.97
CA GLU A 153 -2.93 9.95 -1.68
C GLU A 153 -3.66 11.30 -1.47
N VAL A 154 -4.05 11.57 -0.22
CA VAL A 154 -4.76 12.80 0.20
C VAL A 154 -3.86 13.73 1.03
N GLY A 155 -4.02 15.04 0.87
CA GLY A 155 -3.31 16.09 1.62
C GLY A 155 -3.92 16.39 2.98
N VAL A 156 -3.21 17.18 3.81
CA VAL A 156 -3.61 17.49 5.21
C VAL A 156 -5.01 18.10 5.30
N ASP A 157 -5.33 19.04 4.42
CA ASP A 157 -6.62 19.75 4.44
C ASP A 157 -7.78 18.78 4.13
N THR A 158 -7.61 17.92 3.13
CA THR A 158 -8.57 16.88 2.77
C THR A 158 -8.78 15.91 3.92
N ILE A 159 -7.68 15.47 4.57
CA ILE A 159 -7.74 14.56 5.73
C ILE A 159 -8.57 15.17 6.87
N ARG A 160 -8.32 16.43 7.23
CA ARG A 160 -9.05 17.10 8.33
C ARG A 160 -10.53 17.26 8.03
N ARG A 161 -10.87 17.67 6.80
CA ARG A 161 -12.26 17.82 6.35
C ARG A 161 -13.00 16.48 6.36
N ALA A 162 -12.35 15.43 5.87
CA ALA A 162 -12.90 14.07 5.88
C ALA A 162 -13.15 13.58 7.31
N HIS A 163 -12.15 13.71 8.19
CA HIS A 163 -12.21 13.25 9.57
C HIS A 163 -13.26 14.00 10.41
N ALA A 164 -13.58 15.25 10.07
CA ALA A 164 -14.65 16.02 10.71
C ALA A 164 -16.05 15.48 10.40
N VAL A 165 -16.25 14.76 9.28
CA VAL A 165 -17.54 14.14 8.92
C VAL A 165 -17.69 12.76 9.57
N HIS A 166 -16.66 11.93 9.48
CA HIS A 166 -16.60 10.62 10.14
C HIS A 166 -15.15 10.26 10.43
N PRO A 167 -14.84 9.60 11.56
CA PRO A 167 -13.48 9.14 11.86
C PRO A 167 -12.85 8.35 10.71
N ILE A 168 -11.68 8.81 10.28
CA ILE A 168 -10.83 8.13 9.29
C ILE A 168 -9.87 7.21 10.04
N THR A 169 -9.78 5.95 9.61
CA THR A 169 -9.00 4.91 10.26
C THR A 169 -7.56 4.89 9.78
N ALA A 170 -7.36 5.04 8.46
CA ALA A 170 -6.04 5.00 7.85
C ALA A 170 -5.92 5.91 6.63
N VAL A 171 -4.73 6.47 6.43
CA VAL A 171 -4.32 7.07 5.16
C VAL A 171 -3.23 6.21 4.53
N GLN A 172 -3.38 5.92 3.23
CA GLN A 172 -2.44 5.11 2.47
C GLN A 172 -1.73 5.93 1.39
N SER A 173 -0.42 6.11 1.51
CA SER A 173 0.42 6.83 0.54
C SER A 173 1.77 6.15 0.32
N GLU A 174 2.50 6.55 -0.71
CA GLU A 174 3.86 6.06 -0.95
C GLU A 174 4.79 6.49 0.20
N TYR A 175 5.45 5.53 0.87
CA TYR A 175 6.45 5.83 1.89
C TYR A 175 7.51 4.74 1.97
N SER A 176 8.78 5.14 1.86
CA SER A 176 9.95 4.26 1.92
C SER A 176 11.22 5.10 2.17
N LEU A 177 12.38 4.44 2.26
CA LEU A 177 13.67 5.14 2.20
C LEU A 177 13.87 5.97 0.93
N TRP A 178 13.12 5.64 -0.14
CA TRP A 178 13.22 6.31 -1.44
C TRP A 178 12.19 7.43 -1.62
N THR A 179 11.10 7.43 -0.86
CA THR A 179 10.01 8.42 -0.99
C THR A 179 9.56 8.83 0.39
N ARG A 180 9.82 10.09 0.78
CA ARG A 180 9.67 10.60 2.17
C ARG A 180 8.73 11.80 2.29
N ASP A 181 7.93 12.07 1.26
CA ASP A 181 6.98 13.19 1.17
C ASP A 181 6.03 13.31 2.37
N GLN A 182 5.77 12.21 3.07
CA GLN A 182 4.80 12.13 4.17
C GLN A 182 5.33 12.68 5.50
N GLU A 183 6.64 12.84 5.67
CA GLU A 183 7.25 13.07 6.98
C GLU A 183 6.99 14.46 7.56
N ASP A 184 6.94 15.50 6.72
CA ASP A 184 6.92 16.88 7.20
C ASP A 184 5.54 17.35 7.67
N ALA A 185 4.47 16.90 7.01
CA ALA A 185 3.11 17.41 7.23
C ALA A 185 2.06 16.32 7.46
N ILE A 186 2.06 15.26 6.65
CA ILE A 186 1.04 14.21 6.70
C ILE A 186 1.16 13.39 7.98
N LEU A 187 2.32 12.77 8.25
CA LEU A 187 2.49 11.92 9.44
C LEU A 187 2.23 12.68 10.76
N PRO A 188 2.68 13.94 10.94
CA PRO A 188 2.29 14.74 12.11
C PRO A 188 0.78 14.95 12.23
N ALA A 189 0.09 15.31 11.13
CA ALA A 189 -1.35 15.53 11.13
C ALA A 189 -2.14 14.24 11.44
N LEU A 190 -1.70 13.09 10.90
CA LEU A 190 -2.33 11.80 11.20
C LEU A 190 -2.22 11.45 12.68
N ARG A 191 -1.04 11.65 13.28
CA ARG A 191 -0.81 11.40 14.71
C ARG A 191 -1.64 12.32 15.60
N GLU A 192 -1.78 13.60 15.24
CA GLU A 192 -2.64 14.54 15.94
C GLU A 192 -4.11 14.07 15.94
N LEU A 193 -4.57 13.50 14.83
CA LEU A 193 -5.94 13.02 14.64
C LEU A 193 -6.15 11.56 15.08
N GLY A 194 -5.11 10.86 15.53
CA GLY A 194 -5.18 9.44 15.89
C GLY A 194 -5.40 8.49 14.71
N ILE A 195 -5.03 8.89 13.49
CA ILE A 195 -5.21 8.13 12.25
C ILE A 195 -3.94 7.29 11.97
N GLY A 196 -4.11 6.04 11.54
CA GLY A 196 -2.99 5.20 11.11
C GLY A 196 -2.46 5.53 9.71
N PHE A 197 -1.25 5.07 9.41
CA PHE A 197 -0.64 5.21 8.09
C PHE A 197 -0.33 3.84 7.47
N VAL A 198 -0.71 3.63 6.21
CA VAL A 198 -0.38 2.43 5.45
C VAL A 198 0.60 2.79 4.34
N ALA A 199 1.81 2.21 4.39
CA ALA A 199 2.87 2.53 3.44
C ALA A 199 2.86 1.56 2.24
N TYR A 200 2.46 2.04 1.07
CA TYR A 200 2.62 1.28 -0.17
C TYR A 200 3.97 1.56 -0.84
N SER A 201 4.40 0.64 -1.72
CA SER A 201 5.73 0.62 -2.34
C SER A 201 6.89 0.74 -1.33
N PRO A 202 6.84 0.07 -0.16
CA PRO A 202 7.85 0.27 0.90
C PRO A 202 9.27 -0.15 0.48
N LEU A 203 9.40 -0.95 -0.59
CA LEU A 203 10.65 -1.41 -1.17
C LEU A 203 11.06 -0.62 -2.43
N GLY A 204 10.49 0.57 -2.66
CA GLY A 204 10.78 1.39 -3.84
C GLY A 204 10.50 0.64 -5.15
N ARG A 205 9.37 -0.09 -5.23
CA ARG A 205 8.98 -0.89 -6.41
C ARG A 205 10.03 -1.95 -6.79
N GLY A 206 10.71 -2.49 -5.77
CA GLY A 206 11.77 -3.49 -5.89
C GLY A 206 13.18 -2.90 -5.92
N PHE A 207 13.33 -1.58 -6.11
CA PHE A 207 14.62 -0.92 -6.20
C PHE A 207 15.47 -1.11 -4.92
N LEU A 208 14.85 -0.91 -3.74
CA LEU A 208 15.52 -1.02 -2.44
C LEU A 208 15.90 -2.46 -2.04
N THR A 209 15.53 -3.46 -2.86
CA THR A 209 16.02 -4.83 -2.66
C THR A 209 17.46 -5.02 -3.13
N GLY A 210 17.99 -4.06 -3.91
CA GLY A 210 19.30 -4.14 -4.55
C GLY A 210 19.38 -5.14 -5.71
N ALA A 211 18.28 -5.84 -6.05
CA ALA A 211 18.27 -6.88 -7.08
C ALA A 211 18.18 -6.32 -8.51
N ILE A 212 17.66 -5.10 -8.69
CA ILE A 212 17.57 -4.45 -10.00
C ILE A 212 18.85 -3.65 -10.20
N ARG A 213 19.69 -4.07 -11.13
CA ARG A 213 20.99 -3.43 -11.38
C ARG A 213 21.05 -2.67 -12.70
N SER A 214 20.03 -2.82 -13.53
CA SER A 214 19.89 -2.10 -14.79
C SER A 214 18.41 -2.00 -15.19
N PRO A 215 17.94 -0.87 -15.77
CA PRO A 215 16.59 -0.76 -16.31
C PRO A 215 16.31 -1.75 -17.46
N GLN A 216 17.36 -2.20 -18.16
CA GLN A 216 17.28 -3.16 -19.26
C GLN A 216 16.98 -4.59 -18.77
N GLU A 217 17.17 -4.89 -17.48
CA GLU A 217 16.73 -6.16 -16.86
C GLU A 217 15.20 -6.24 -16.71
N LEU A 218 14.51 -5.10 -16.81
CA LEU A 218 13.06 -5.04 -16.74
C LEU A 218 12.46 -5.36 -18.11
N PRO A 219 11.37 -6.15 -18.16
CA PRO A 219 10.62 -6.37 -19.40
C PRO A 219 10.14 -5.05 -20.01
N ASP A 220 10.02 -4.99 -21.34
CA ASP A 220 9.60 -3.76 -22.04
C ASP A 220 8.21 -3.27 -21.66
N SER A 221 7.33 -4.20 -21.25
CA SER A 221 5.99 -3.89 -20.76
C SER A 221 5.94 -3.46 -19.28
N ASP A 222 7.08 -3.44 -18.57
CA ASP A 222 7.11 -3.10 -17.15
C ASP A 222 6.90 -1.59 -16.94
N TYR A 223 5.88 -1.24 -16.16
CA TYR A 223 5.52 0.16 -15.94
C TYR A 223 6.64 0.98 -15.28
N ARG A 224 7.60 0.34 -14.59
CA ARG A 224 8.74 1.07 -14.01
C ARG A 224 9.58 1.78 -15.07
N LYS A 225 9.54 1.34 -16.34
CA LYS A 225 10.20 2.04 -17.45
C LYS A 225 9.62 3.42 -17.74
N THR A 226 8.44 3.77 -17.21
CA THR A 226 7.87 5.13 -17.30
C THR A 226 8.13 5.98 -16.06
N ASN A 227 8.75 5.41 -15.02
CA ASN A 227 9.07 6.11 -13.79
C ASN A 227 10.38 6.91 -13.97
N PRO A 228 10.38 8.23 -13.76
CA PRO A 228 11.57 9.06 -13.94
C PRO A 228 12.80 8.61 -13.16
N ARG A 229 12.63 7.95 -12.00
CA ARG A 229 13.75 7.43 -11.20
C ARG A 229 14.47 6.24 -11.84
N PHE A 230 13.85 5.59 -12.82
CA PHE A 230 14.40 4.47 -13.58
C PHE A 230 14.97 4.89 -14.95
N PHE A 231 14.96 6.18 -15.29
CA PHE A 231 15.64 6.68 -16.49
C PHE A 231 17.16 6.64 -16.30
N ASP A 232 17.91 6.37 -17.36
CA ASP A 232 19.33 5.97 -17.31
C ASP A 232 20.19 6.81 -16.34
N ASP A 233 20.32 8.12 -16.56
CA ASP A 233 21.14 9.00 -15.69
C ASP A 233 20.65 9.04 -14.24
N ASN A 234 19.33 9.03 -14.04
CA ASN A 234 18.74 9.01 -12.69
C ASN A 234 18.99 7.66 -12.01
N PHE A 235 18.88 6.56 -12.75
CA PHE A 235 19.05 5.21 -12.26
C PHE A 235 20.48 5.00 -11.76
N GLU A 236 21.49 5.42 -12.54
CA GLU A 236 22.90 5.35 -12.13
C GLU A 236 23.16 6.10 -10.82
N HIS A 237 22.63 7.32 -10.67
CA HIS A 237 22.70 8.06 -9.41
C HIS A 237 22.00 7.30 -8.27
N ASN A 238 20.78 6.83 -8.54
CA ASN A 238 19.91 6.19 -7.55
C ASN A 238 20.49 4.87 -7.05
N LEU A 239 21.31 4.15 -7.85
CA LEU A 239 21.91 2.87 -7.45
C LEU A 239 22.73 2.99 -6.16
N ARG A 240 23.32 4.16 -5.89
CA ARG A 240 24.03 4.45 -4.64
C ARG A 240 23.14 4.24 -3.41
N CYS A 241 21.88 4.67 -3.47
CA CYS A 241 20.91 4.47 -2.40
C CYS A 241 20.67 2.98 -2.13
N ALA A 242 20.49 2.17 -3.18
CA ALA A 242 20.31 0.72 -3.03
C ALA A 242 21.59 0.02 -2.52
N ASP A 243 22.77 0.48 -2.93
CA ASP A 243 24.05 -0.03 -2.47
C ASP A 243 24.27 0.25 -0.98
N GLU A 244 24.00 1.47 -0.52
CA GLU A 244 24.10 1.85 0.88
C GLU A 244 23.15 1.02 1.79
N VAL A 245 21.92 0.75 1.34
CA VAL A 245 20.98 -0.12 2.08
C VAL A 245 21.49 -1.56 2.14
N ARG A 246 22.07 -2.07 1.05
CA ARG A 246 22.67 -3.41 1.02
C ARG A 246 23.86 -3.50 1.97
N ASP A 247 24.70 -2.48 2.01
CA ASP A 247 25.88 -2.46 2.88
C ASP A 247 25.46 -2.47 4.36
N ILE A 248 24.41 -1.72 4.72
CA ILE A 248 23.80 -1.78 6.06
C ILE A 248 23.19 -3.17 6.33
N GLY A 249 22.57 -3.79 5.33
CA GLY A 249 22.09 -5.18 5.41
C GLY A 249 23.21 -6.18 5.73
N ALA A 250 24.36 -6.04 5.06
CA ALA A 250 25.53 -6.87 5.33
C ALA A 250 26.05 -6.69 6.77
N ASP A 251 26.09 -5.45 7.28
CA ASP A 251 26.51 -5.13 8.65
C ASP A 251 25.64 -5.82 9.72
N VAL A 252 24.34 -6.00 9.44
CA VAL A 252 23.37 -6.58 10.40
C VAL A 252 22.97 -8.03 10.11
N GLY A 253 23.52 -8.63 9.04
CA GLY A 253 23.19 -10.00 8.63
C GLY A 253 21.75 -10.16 8.12
N ALA A 254 21.18 -9.13 7.49
CA ALA A 254 19.82 -9.13 6.94
C ALA A 254 19.82 -8.72 5.46
N THR A 255 18.74 -9.03 4.74
CA THR A 255 18.61 -8.60 3.35
C THR A 255 18.27 -7.11 3.26
N ALA A 256 18.60 -6.47 2.13
CA ALA A 256 18.26 -5.06 1.91
C ALA A 256 16.75 -4.78 2.04
N ALA A 257 15.92 -5.73 1.62
CA ALA A 257 14.46 -5.66 1.80
C ALA A 257 14.06 -5.66 3.28
N GLN A 258 14.68 -6.52 4.09
CA GLN A 258 14.42 -6.58 5.53
C GLN A 258 14.85 -5.29 6.24
N VAL A 259 16.02 -4.74 5.89
CA VAL A 259 16.48 -3.46 6.45
C VAL A 259 15.53 -2.32 6.09
N ALA A 260 15.12 -2.21 4.82
CA ALA A 260 14.21 -1.17 4.37
C ALA A 260 12.84 -1.24 5.08
N LEU A 261 12.31 -2.44 5.28
CA LEU A 261 11.06 -2.64 6.01
C LEU A 261 11.24 -2.38 7.51
N ALA A 262 12.31 -2.87 8.13
CA ALA A 262 12.59 -2.64 9.56
C ALA A 262 12.73 -1.14 9.89
N TRP A 263 13.28 -0.35 8.96
CA TRP A 263 13.32 1.11 9.09
C TRP A 263 11.92 1.72 9.16
N LEU A 264 10.98 1.30 8.29
CA LEU A 264 9.59 1.75 8.36
C LEU A 264 8.92 1.32 9.67
N LEU A 265 9.15 0.07 10.10
CA LEU A 265 8.61 -0.46 11.35
C LEU A 265 9.15 0.27 12.59
N ALA A 266 10.33 0.90 12.51
CA ALA A 266 10.90 1.71 13.57
C ALA A 266 10.28 3.12 13.67
N LYS A 267 9.49 3.56 12.68
CA LYS A 267 8.86 4.90 12.67
C LYS A 267 7.70 5.03 13.66
N GLY A 268 7.09 3.91 14.05
CA GLY A 268 6.02 3.87 15.06
C GLY A 268 5.03 2.73 14.85
N PRO A 269 4.27 2.36 15.89
CA PRO A 269 3.23 1.32 15.81
C PRO A 269 1.99 1.76 15.01
N ASP A 270 1.93 3.02 14.60
CA ASP A 270 0.91 3.66 13.76
C ASP A 270 1.17 3.51 12.26
N ILE A 271 2.29 2.88 11.86
CA ILE A 271 2.69 2.71 10.45
C ILE A 271 2.71 1.24 10.07
N VAL A 272 2.00 0.88 9.00
CA VAL A 272 1.89 -0.49 8.49
C VAL A 272 2.33 -0.56 7.03
N PRO A 273 3.56 -1.01 6.72
CA PRO A 273 3.96 -1.27 5.34
C PRO A 273 3.26 -2.49 4.75
N ILE A 274 2.87 -2.38 3.47
CA ILE A 274 2.22 -3.44 2.68
C ILE A 274 3.10 -3.86 1.48
N PRO A 275 4.26 -4.50 1.70
CA PRO A 275 5.11 -4.96 0.60
C PRO A 275 4.33 -5.94 -0.30
N GLY A 276 4.37 -5.68 -1.61
CA GLY A 276 3.70 -6.53 -2.59
C GLY A 276 4.58 -7.70 -3.03
N THR A 277 4.01 -8.90 -3.03
CA THR A 277 4.65 -10.10 -3.58
C THR A 277 3.59 -11.13 -3.94
N LYS A 278 3.90 -11.95 -4.95
CA LYS A 278 3.13 -13.16 -5.28
C LYS A 278 3.88 -14.45 -5.00
N ARG A 279 5.06 -14.38 -4.38
CA ARG A 279 5.95 -15.54 -4.14
C ARG A 279 6.16 -15.76 -2.65
N VAL A 280 6.04 -17.02 -2.22
CA VAL A 280 6.21 -17.44 -0.82
C VAL A 280 7.56 -17.02 -0.25
N ALA A 281 8.66 -17.29 -0.97
CA ALA A 281 10.01 -16.96 -0.49
C ALA A 281 10.22 -15.46 -0.23
N ARG A 282 9.60 -14.59 -1.03
CA ARG A 282 9.70 -13.13 -0.87
C ARG A 282 8.83 -12.62 0.26
N LEU A 283 7.69 -13.27 0.48
CA LEU A 283 6.86 -12.99 1.65
C LEU A 283 7.62 -13.35 2.94
N GLU A 284 8.22 -14.54 3.01
CA GLU A 284 9.01 -14.97 4.17
C GLU A 284 10.19 -14.04 4.45
N GLU A 285 10.91 -13.63 3.39
CA GLU A 285 11.94 -12.60 3.47
C GLU A 285 11.40 -11.31 4.10
N ASN A 286 10.30 -10.77 3.57
CA ASN A 286 9.70 -9.51 4.04
C ASN A 286 9.21 -9.60 5.49
N VAL A 287 8.54 -10.70 5.86
CA VAL A 287 8.07 -10.92 7.24
C VAL A 287 9.24 -11.01 8.23
N GLY A 288 10.38 -11.54 7.80
CA GLY A 288 11.59 -11.58 8.63
C GLY A 288 12.08 -10.21 9.12
N ALA A 289 11.68 -9.10 8.47
CA ALA A 289 11.95 -7.75 8.95
C ALA A 289 11.35 -7.46 10.35
N ASP A 290 10.29 -8.18 10.75
CA ASP A 290 9.68 -8.06 12.08
C ASP A 290 10.63 -8.49 13.22
N ALA A 291 11.63 -9.32 12.92
CA ALA A 291 12.61 -9.77 13.91
C ALA A 291 13.82 -8.83 14.02
N LEU A 292 13.97 -7.87 13.11
CA LEU A 292 15.15 -7.00 13.05
C LEU A 292 14.95 -5.77 13.95
N GLU A 293 15.92 -5.53 14.82
CA GLU A 293 16.00 -4.32 15.65
C GLU A 293 17.22 -3.52 15.22
N LEU A 294 16.98 -2.40 14.54
CA LEU A 294 18.03 -1.50 14.06
C LEU A 294 18.48 -0.58 15.20
N THR A 295 19.80 -0.38 15.32
CA THR A 295 20.36 0.57 16.28
C THR A 295 20.10 2.02 15.86
N ALA A 296 20.22 2.97 16.80
CA ALA A 296 20.11 4.40 16.48
C ALA A 296 21.08 4.82 15.37
N ASP A 297 22.34 4.37 15.41
CA ASP A 297 23.34 4.68 14.39
C ASP A 297 22.95 4.11 13.00
N GLN A 298 22.36 2.92 12.96
CA GLN A 298 21.88 2.32 11.70
C GLN A 298 20.69 3.08 11.15
N LEU A 299 19.74 3.47 12.00
CA LEU A 299 18.61 4.31 11.60
C LEU A 299 19.09 5.68 11.09
N ASP A 300 20.10 6.28 11.73
CA ASP A 300 20.69 7.55 11.30
C ASP A 300 21.48 7.45 9.99
N ARG A 301 22.10 6.30 9.71
CA ARG A 301 22.67 6.01 8.39
C ARG A 301 21.57 5.91 7.33
N LEU A 302 20.50 5.16 7.62
CA LEU A 302 19.35 5.00 6.72
C LEU A 302 18.60 6.31 6.47
N ASN A 303 18.55 7.21 7.46
CA ASN A 303 17.94 8.53 7.31
C ASN A 303 18.77 9.48 6.42
N ARG A 304 20.05 9.17 6.19
CA ARG A 304 21.01 10.00 5.44
C ARG A 304 21.51 9.34 4.16
N LEU A 305 20.76 8.36 3.65
CA LEU A 305 21.07 7.74 2.35
C LEU A 305 21.15 8.78 1.25
N THR A 306 21.87 8.44 0.19
CA THR A 306 21.91 9.21 -1.05
C THR A 306 20.48 9.53 -1.51
N PRO A 307 20.07 10.81 -1.55
CA PRO A 307 18.72 11.19 -1.95
C PRO A 307 18.46 10.82 -3.41
N PRO A 308 17.27 10.30 -3.74
CA PRO A 308 16.97 9.93 -5.11
C PRO A 308 16.70 11.13 -6.00
N VAL A 309 17.01 10.96 -7.28
CA VAL A 309 16.71 11.93 -8.36
C VAL A 309 15.64 11.40 -9.29
N GLY A 310 14.82 12.31 -9.83
CA GLY A 310 13.63 12.00 -10.61
C GLY A 310 12.36 11.88 -9.74
N GLY A 311 11.21 12.25 -10.31
CA GLY A 311 9.91 12.08 -9.68
C GLY A 311 9.57 10.60 -9.42
N HIS A 312 8.97 10.30 -8.28
CA HIS A 312 8.57 8.91 -7.92
C HIS A 312 7.38 8.38 -8.75
N HIS A 313 6.75 9.26 -9.53
CA HIS A 313 5.80 8.97 -10.60
C HIS A 313 6.05 9.90 -11.80
N ALA A 314 5.45 9.57 -12.95
CA ALA A 314 5.37 10.50 -14.07
C ALA A 314 4.45 11.70 -13.73
N GLU A 315 4.62 12.83 -14.43
CA GLU A 315 3.89 14.08 -14.15
C GLU A 315 2.36 13.90 -14.12
N ALA A 316 1.81 13.17 -15.09
CA ALA A 316 0.37 12.90 -15.15
C ALA A 316 -0.15 12.12 -13.93
N GLN A 317 0.66 11.21 -13.37
CA GLN A 317 0.32 10.46 -12.16
C GLN A 317 0.48 11.32 -10.91
N MET A 318 1.48 12.21 -10.87
CA MET A 318 1.66 13.17 -9.78
C MET A 318 0.44 14.10 -9.62
N ALA A 319 -0.27 14.42 -10.71
CA ALA A 319 -1.49 15.23 -10.66
C ALA A 319 -2.67 14.57 -9.91
N TRP A 320 -2.60 13.25 -9.67
CA TRP A 320 -3.60 12.52 -8.87
C TRP A 320 -3.27 12.43 -7.39
N ILE A 321 -2.11 12.95 -6.97
CA ILE A 321 -1.70 13.03 -5.58
C ILE A 321 -2.07 14.39 -5.04
N ASP A 322 -2.83 14.43 -3.96
CA ASP A 322 -3.11 15.64 -3.20
C ASP A 322 -1.98 15.84 -2.18
N ARG A 323 -1.46 17.07 -2.06
CA ARG A 323 -0.35 17.42 -1.17
C ARG A 323 -0.79 18.49 -0.21
#